data_AF-A0A4P9J9S9-F1
#
_entry.id   AF-A0A4P9J9S9-F1
#
_cell.length_a   1.000
_cell.length_b   1.000
_cell.length_c   1.000
_cell.angle_alpha   90.00
_cell.angle_beta   90.00
_cell.angle_gamma   90.00
#
_symmetry.space_group_name_H-M   'P 1'
#
loop_
_entity.id
_entity.type
_entity.pdbx_description
1 polymer ?
#
loop_
_entity_poly.entity_id
_entity_poly.type
_entity_poly.pdbx_seq_one_letter_code
_entity_poly.pdbx_strand_id
1 'polypeptide(L)'
;MSGANCTLLAGAVTMALRSLRVRRPVVLGAVLGVLLVFVVVVGPEPSVVRAAVMGGIGAWAVFFGRGRHALPLLCVAGCALLAWEPALAAEPAFQLSLAATAGIVLAARPAEQWLGAALARWLPAPVAGTIATALAVTVCAQVACQPLLVGLSGGVSPYAVPANLLAAPLVPLITVPGTAAALLAVPLPALAGAAYWVIGWPAAGIGWIATVTSRLPGAARPWPEGAVGAALVVLHVLAALSLLWLLLRWERTRPARVRRLPVDRARRRPPGRPALRWTFAAAWTLICAAVGSQLALVVSPPAGPVPADWSLAACDVGQGDMLVLRSGRRAAVVVDTGPEPAAATDCLGHLGVDTVELLVLSHLHRDHAGAAGAVVGCCAPREILYSSAGPGRPGGGPGGGPGGDPDGGPDGDEGGSAELPAAARRAEAGESGSAGAPGSAWGVDWTVLAADPAAGSENDASLQLLASVGTPDGRYTVLLTGDQEQESTAALLRRGAYPDRVDVLKVAHHGARNGGTEIIRAVEPAVGVVSVGRDNGYGHPHPSVVQELARHATVVRTDLHGTTVLSLRAGELVPTLTGRSVADVPAPIG
;
A
#
# COMPACT_ATOMS: atom_id res chain seq x y z
N MET A 1 -7.51 -9.41 -14.91
CA MET A 1 -7.06 -9.91 -16.23
C MET A 1 -7.98 -11.05 -16.70
N SER A 2 -9.24 -10.78 -17.04
CA SER A 2 -10.18 -11.85 -17.45
C SER A 2 -10.22 -12.04 -18.99
N GLY A 3 -10.21 -10.95 -19.76
CA GLY A 3 -10.25 -10.99 -21.23
C GLY A 3 -9.02 -11.64 -21.91
N ALA A 4 -7.82 -11.45 -21.35
CA ALA A 4 -6.60 -12.07 -21.86
C ALA A 4 -6.65 -13.59 -21.75
N ASN A 5 -7.18 -14.12 -20.64
CA ASN A 5 -7.31 -15.55 -20.39
C ASN A 5 -8.26 -16.21 -21.41
N CYS A 6 -9.41 -15.60 -21.68
CA CYS A 6 -10.35 -16.07 -22.71
C CYS A 6 -9.71 -16.07 -24.11
N THR A 7 -8.91 -15.05 -24.42
CA THR A 7 -8.21 -14.94 -25.71
C THR A 7 -7.12 -16.00 -25.87
N LEU A 8 -6.36 -16.27 -24.81
CA LEU A 8 -5.33 -17.32 -24.78
C LEU A 8 -5.97 -18.70 -24.98
N LEU A 9 -7.08 -18.97 -24.29
CA LEU A 9 -7.81 -20.23 -24.40
C LEU A 9 -8.38 -20.43 -25.81
N ALA A 10 -9.05 -19.41 -26.35
CA ALA A 10 -9.57 -19.43 -27.73
C ALA A 10 -8.44 -19.63 -28.77
N GLY A 11 -7.29 -18.98 -28.56
CA GLY A 11 -6.11 -19.13 -29.41
C GLY A 11 -5.53 -20.54 -29.37
N ALA A 12 -5.38 -21.13 -28.17
CA ALA A 12 -4.88 -22.49 -27.99
C ALA A 12 -5.78 -23.52 -28.66
N VAL A 13 -7.09 -23.45 -28.44
CA VAL A 13 -8.08 -24.34 -29.09
C VAL A 13 -8.05 -24.19 -30.61
N THR A 14 -8.00 -22.95 -31.10
CA THR A 14 -7.93 -22.68 -32.55
C THR A 14 -6.66 -23.29 -33.15
N MET A 15 -5.50 -23.11 -32.51
CA MET A 15 -4.23 -23.63 -32.99
C MET A 15 -4.20 -25.16 -33.00
N ALA A 16 -4.68 -25.81 -31.94
CA ALA A 16 -4.73 -27.27 -31.82
C ALA A 16 -5.68 -27.91 -32.85
N LEU A 17 -6.88 -27.37 -33.04
CA LEU A 17 -7.81 -27.94 -34.03
C LEU A 17 -7.40 -27.62 -35.47
N ARG A 18 -6.75 -26.48 -35.70
CA ARG A 18 -6.23 -26.13 -37.03
C ARG A 18 -4.99 -26.92 -37.42
N SER A 19 -4.13 -27.32 -36.47
CA SER A 19 -3.01 -28.24 -36.76
C SER A 19 -3.52 -29.62 -37.17
N LEU A 20 -4.68 -30.03 -36.64
CA LEU A 20 -5.41 -31.24 -37.04
C LEU A 20 -6.27 -31.09 -38.31
N ARG A 21 -6.15 -29.96 -39.03
CA ARG A 21 -6.90 -29.65 -40.27
C ARG A 21 -8.43 -29.68 -40.13
N VAL A 22 -8.95 -29.45 -38.92
CA VAL A 22 -10.40 -29.42 -38.66
C VAL A 22 -11.08 -28.27 -39.42
N ARG A 23 -12.32 -28.51 -39.87
CA ARG A 23 -13.13 -27.53 -40.60
C ARG A 23 -13.41 -26.29 -39.73
N ARG A 24 -13.27 -25.11 -40.32
CA ARG A 24 -13.45 -23.79 -39.68
C ARG A 24 -14.71 -23.67 -38.78
N PRO A 25 -15.94 -24.06 -39.19
CA PRO A 25 -17.11 -23.93 -38.32
C PRO A 25 -17.03 -24.80 -37.05
N VAL A 26 -16.39 -25.97 -37.13
CA VAL A 26 -16.19 -26.86 -35.97
C VAL A 26 -15.21 -26.24 -34.99
N VAL A 27 -14.17 -25.56 -35.49
CA VAL A 27 -13.22 -24.82 -34.63
C VAL A 27 -13.92 -23.68 -33.88
N LEU A 28 -14.79 -22.91 -34.55
CA LEU A 28 -15.56 -21.85 -33.91
C LEU A 28 -16.50 -22.41 -32.83
N GLY A 29 -17.22 -23.50 -33.15
CA GLY A 29 -18.08 -24.18 -32.17
C GLY A 29 -17.31 -24.68 -30.96
N ALA A 30 -16.12 -25.25 -31.16
CA ALA A 30 -15.25 -25.71 -30.08
C ALA A 30 -14.73 -24.55 -29.22
N VAL A 31 -14.32 -23.43 -29.82
CA VAL A 31 -13.90 -22.24 -29.07
C VAL A 31 -15.04 -21.70 -28.20
N LEU A 32 -16.24 -21.54 -28.75
CA LEU A 32 -17.41 -21.08 -28.00
C LEU A 32 -17.80 -22.07 -26.88
N GLY A 33 -17.74 -23.37 -27.16
CA GLY A 33 -17.99 -24.42 -26.16
C GLY A 33 -16.98 -24.37 -25.02
N VAL A 34 -15.69 -24.26 -25.32
CA VAL A 34 -14.64 -24.16 -24.30
C VAL A 34 -14.77 -22.89 -23.46
N LEU A 35 -15.11 -21.75 -24.08
CA LEU A 35 -15.39 -20.51 -23.33
C LEU A 35 -16.60 -20.65 -22.39
N LEU A 36 -17.67 -21.33 -22.84
CA LEU A 36 -18.83 -21.59 -21.98
C LEU A 36 -18.45 -22.49 -20.79
N VAL A 37 -17.73 -23.58 -21.05
CA VAL A 37 -17.26 -24.48 -19.99
C VAL A 37 -16.33 -23.74 -19.03
N PHE A 38 -15.44 -22.88 -19.54
CA PHE A 38 -14.58 -22.04 -18.70
C PHE A 38 -15.38 -21.15 -17.75
N VAL A 39 -16.45 -20.49 -18.23
CA VAL A 39 -17.35 -19.68 -17.38
C VAL A 39 -18.02 -20.53 -16.30
N VAL A 40 -18.47 -21.74 -16.64
CA VAL A 40 -19.12 -22.64 -15.67
C VAL A 40 -18.13 -23.12 -14.60
N VAL A 41 -16.91 -23.48 -14.99
CA VAL A 41 -15.88 -24.01 -14.09
C VAL A 41 -15.32 -22.94 -13.15
N VAL A 42 -15.08 -21.72 -13.66
CA VAL A 42 -14.56 -20.61 -12.84
C VAL A 42 -15.66 -19.96 -11.99
N GLY A 43 -16.92 -20.15 -12.38
CA GLY A 43 -18.07 -19.48 -11.77
C GLY A 43 -18.48 -18.26 -12.59
N PRO A 44 -19.79 -17.93 -12.63
CA PRO A 44 -20.34 -16.83 -13.41
C PRO A 44 -20.09 -15.48 -12.73
N GLU A 45 -18.85 -15.18 -12.37
CA GLU A 45 -18.49 -13.84 -11.95
C GLU A 45 -18.72 -12.86 -13.11
N PRO A 46 -19.24 -11.65 -12.83
CA PRO A 46 -19.47 -10.64 -13.86
C PRO A 46 -18.23 -10.40 -14.74
N SER A 47 -17.02 -10.43 -14.17
CA SER A 47 -15.76 -10.24 -14.90
C SER A 47 -15.46 -11.36 -15.91
N VAL A 48 -15.88 -12.59 -15.63
CA VAL A 48 -15.62 -13.80 -16.45
C VAL A 48 -16.62 -13.88 -17.58
N VAL A 49 -17.91 -13.65 -17.29
CA VAL A 49 -18.98 -13.62 -18.30
C VAL A 49 -18.68 -12.57 -19.37
N ARG A 50 -18.27 -11.36 -18.96
CA ARG A 50 -17.93 -10.28 -19.89
C ARG A 50 -16.76 -10.63 -20.79
N ALA A 51 -15.70 -11.22 -20.23
CA ALA A 51 -14.54 -11.67 -20.99
C ALA A 51 -14.87 -12.78 -22.00
N ALA A 52 -15.74 -13.72 -21.61
CA ALA A 52 -16.22 -14.77 -22.49
C ALA A 52 -17.09 -14.22 -23.63
N VAL A 53 -17.97 -13.25 -23.36
CA VAL A 53 -18.76 -12.55 -24.39
C VAL A 53 -17.84 -11.84 -25.38
N MET A 54 -16.90 -11.02 -24.89
CA MET A 54 -15.97 -10.29 -25.76
C MET A 54 -15.05 -11.23 -26.54
N GLY A 55 -14.56 -12.30 -25.91
CA GLY A 55 -13.75 -13.34 -26.55
C GLY A 55 -14.53 -14.12 -27.62
N GLY A 56 -15.79 -14.45 -27.35
CA GLY A 56 -16.69 -15.12 -28.29
C GLY A 56 -17.00 -14.26 -29.51
N ILE A 57 -17.32 -12.97 -29.29
CA ILE A 57 -17.55 -12.03 -30.39
C ILE A 57 -16.24 -11.79 -31.17
N GLY A 58 -15.09 -11.72 -30.48
CA GLY A 58 -13.77 -11.61 -31.10
C GLY A 58 -13.42 -12.80 -31.99
N ALA A 59 -13.65 -14.02 -31.50
CA ALA A 59 -13.51 -15.25 -32.28
C ALA A 59 -14.42 -15.19 -33.52
N TRP A 60 -15.68 -14.83 -33.35
CA TRP A 60 -16.63 -14.65 -34.44
C TRP A 60 -16.13 -13.64 -35.49
N ALA A 61 -15.63 -12.47 -35.07
CA ALA A 61 -15.09 -11.44 -35.96
C ALA A 61 -13.86 -11.91 -36.77
N VAL A 62 -12.98 -12.70 -36.17
CA VAL A 62 -11.83 -13.32 -36.86
C VAL A 62 -12.32 -14.33 -37.91
N PHE A 63 -13.34 -15.13 -37.59
CA PHE A 63 -13.89 -16.13 -38.50
C PHE A 63 -14.59 -15.53 -39.73
N PHE A 64 -15.30 -14.42 -39.57
CA PHE A 64 -15.98 -13.73 -40.68
C PHE A 64 -15.11 -12.69 -41.41
N GLY A 65 -13.80 -12.67 -41.15
CA GLY A 65 -12.85 -11.77 -41.85
C GLY A 65 -12.99 -10.29 -41.49
N ARG A 66 -13.64 -9.97 -40.37
CA ARG A 66 -13.95 -8.61 -39.91
C ARG A 66 -12.99 -8.09 -38.83
N GLY A 67 -11.76 -8.62 -38.77
CA GLY A 67 -10.74 -8.24 -37.77
C GLY A 67 -10.34 -6.76 -37.72
N ARG A 68 -10.85 -5.91 -38.62
CA ARG A 68 -10.65 -4.45 -38.61
C ARG A 68 -11.66 -3.69 -37.74
N HIS A 69 -12.64 -4.37 -37.14
CA HIS A 69 -13.76 -3.74 -36.42
C HIS A 69 -13.74 -3.94 -34.89
N ALA A 70 -12.56 -4.09 -34.28
CA ALA A 70 -12.44 -4.36 -32.84
C ALA A 70 -13.12 -3.31 -31.94
N LEU A 71 -13.04 -2.02 -32.29
CA LEU A 71 -13.67 -0.94 -31.52
C LEU A 71 -15.21 -0.94 -31.62
N PRO A 72 -15.84 -1.01 -32.82
CA PRO A 72 -17.29 -1.24 -32.91
C PRO A 72 -17.77 -2.47 -32.13
N LEU A 73 -16.99 -3.56 -32.15
CA LEU A 73 -17.28 -4.77 -31.40
C LEU A 73 -17.32 -4.53 -29.89
N LEU A 74 -16.33 -3.80 -29.39
CA LEU A 74 -16.21 -3.39 -28.00
C LEU A 74 -17.42 -2.56 -27.57
N CYS A 75 -17.82 -1.59 -28.40
CA CYS A 75 -18.98 -0.74 -28.14
C CYS A 75 -20.29 -1.55 -28.14
N VAL A 76 -20.51 -2.43 -29.12
CA VAL A 76 -21.70 -3.28 -29.17
C VAL A 76 -21.76 -4.22 -27.96
N ALA A 77 -20.65 -4.87 -27.62
CA ALA A 77 -20.57 -5.74 -26.45
C ALA A 77 -20.84 -4.97 -25.15
N GLY A 78 -20.23 -3.80 -24.97
CA GLY A 78 -20.45 -2.93 -23.82
C GLY A 78 -21.91 -2.46 -23.71
N CYS A 79 -22.50 -1.99 -24.81
CA CYS A 79 -23.91 -1.57 -24.83
C CYS A 79 -24.86 -2.74 -24.55
N ALA A 80 -24.61 -3.93 -25.11
CA ALA A 80 -25.44 -5.11 -24.89
C ALA A 80 -25.39 -5.57 -23.43
N LEU A 81 -24.19 -5.58 -22.81
CA LEU A 81 -24.02 -5.94 -21.41
C LEU A 81 -24.69 -4.93 -20.48
N LEU A 82 -24.55 -3.62 -20.73
CA LEU A 82 -25.20 -2.57 -19.95
C LEU A 82 -26.71 -2.55 -20.13
N ALA A 83 -27.21 -2.95 -21.31
CA ALA A 83 -28.64 -3.10 -21.54
C ALA A 83 -29.22 -4.32 -20.81
N TRP A 84 -28.43 -5.39 -20.64
CA TRP A 84 -28.82 -6.57 -19.87
C TRP A 84 -28.77 -6.31 -18.36
N GLU A 85 -27.68 -5.70 -17.88
CA GLU A 85 -27.46 -5.43 -16.46
C GLU A 85 -26.83 -4.04 -16.26
N PRO A 86 -27.65 -3.00 -15.99
CA PRO A 86 -27.18 -1.63 -15.83
C PRO A 86 -26.24 -1.43 -14.64
N ALA A 87 -26.35 -2.26 -13.60
CA ALA A 87 -25.51 -2.21 -12.40
C ALA A 87 -24.01 -2.36 -12.72
N LEU A 88 -23.68 -3.03 -13.84
CA LEU A 88 -22.31 -3.18 -14.32
C LEU A 88 -21.60 -1.84 -14.55
N ALA A 89 -22.32 -0.76 -14.82
CA ALA A 89 -21.73 0.57 -15.03
C ALA A 89 -20.97 1.08 -13.80
N ALA A 90 -21.42 0.72 -12.60
CA ALA A 90 -20.79 1.11 -11.33
C ALA A 90 -19.70 0.12 -10.88
N GLU A 91 -19.61 -1.06 -11.50
CA GLU A 91 -18.69 -2.11 -11.09
C GLU A 91 -17.24 -1.79 -11.54
N PRO A 92 -16.28 -1.64 -10.61
CA PRO A 92 -14.90 -1.28 -10.95
C PRO A 92 -14.24 -2.21 -11.97
N ALA A 93 -14.48 -3.52 -11.84
CA ALA A 93 -13.91 -4.52 -12.73
C ALA A 93 -14.43 -4.40 -14.18
N PHE A 94 -15.66 -3.90 -14.37
CA PHE A 94 -16.19 -3.62 -15.71
C PHE A 94 -15.51 -2.41 -16.32
N GLN A 95 -15.47 -1.30 -15.58
CA GLN A 95 -14.88 -0.05 -16.03
C GLN A 95 -13.40 -0.23 -16.44
N LEU A 96 -12.61 -0.90 -15.58
CA LEU A 96 -11.20 -1.17 -15.84
C LEU A 96 -10.99 -2.05 -17.07
N SER A 97 -11.79 -3.10 -17.24
CA SER A 97 -11.68 -4.00 -18.41
C SER A 97 -12.04 -3.30 -19.71
N LEU A 98 -13.08 -2.46 -19.71
CA LEU A 98 -13.50 -1.71 -20.90
C LEU A 98 -12.44 -0.66 -21.27
N ALA A 99 -11.94 0.09 -20.29
CA ALA A 99 -10.89 1.09 -20.46
C ALA A 99 -9.58 0.47 -20.97
N ALA A 100 -9.11 -0.62 -20.35
CA ALA A 100 -7.92 -1.36 -20.79
C ALA A 100 -8.06 -1.82 -22.25
N THR A 101 -9.19 -2.44 -22.59
CA THR A 101 -9.44 -2.98 -23.93
C THR A 101 -9.50 -1.86 -24.97
N ALA A 102 -10.19 -0.76 -24.66
CA ALA A 102 -10.24 0.43 -25.52
C ALA A 102 -8.84 1.02 -25.75
N GLY A 103 -8.05 1.19 -24.68
CA GLY A 103 -6.68 1.69 -24.74
C GLY A 103 -5.78 0.83 -25.62
N ILE A 104 -5.81 -0.49 -25.44
CA ILE A 104 -5.03 -1.43 -26.26
C ILE A 104 -5.46 -1.37 -27.72
N VAL A 105 -6.76 -1.45 -28.03
CA VAL A 105 -7.26 -1.45 -29.41
C VAL A 105 -6.93 -0.14 -30.14
N LEU A 106 -6.99 0.99 -29.45
CA LEU A 106 -6.77 2.32 -30.04
C LEU A 106 -5.29 2.68 -30.17
N ALA A 107 -4.45 2.32 -29.19
CA ALA A 107 -3.09 2.84 -29.07
C ALA A 107 -1.97 1.79 -29.19
N ALA A 108 -2.23 0.49 -28.97
CA ALA A 108 -1.15 -0.49 -28.88
C ALA A 108 -0.37 -0.65 -30.19
N ARG A 109 -1.06 -0.71 -31.35
CA ARG A 109 -0.38 -0.83 -32.66
C ARG A 109 0.53 0.36 -33.00
N PRO A 110 0.07 1.62 -32.95
CA PRO A 110 0.95 2.75 -33.22
C PRO A 110 2.06 2.86 -32.17
N ALA A 111 1.78 2.54 -30.89
CA ALA A 111 2.80 2.50 -29.84
C ALA A 111 3.88 1.44 -30.11
N GLU A 112 3.48 0.21 -30.46
CA GLU A 112 4.38 -0.91 -30.81
C GLU A 112 5.28 -0.55 -31.98
N GLN A 113 4.72 0.05 -33.04
CA GLN A 113 5.52 0.48 -34.19
C GLN A 113 6.52 1.57 -33.85
N TRP A 114 6.18 2.45 -32.92
CA TRP A 114 7.06 3.53 -32.46
C TRP A 114 8.17 2.97 -31.56
N LEU A 115 7.82 2.17 -30.55
CA LEU A 115 8.77 1.46 -29.69
C LEU A 115 9.71 0.57 -30.50
N GLY A 116 9.17 -0.24 -31.41
CA GLY A 116 9.94 -1.17 -32.23
C GLY A 116 10.96 -0.43 -33.11
N ALA A 117 10.59 0.72 -33.68
CA ALA A 117 11.52 1.54 -34.46
C ALA A 117 12.63 2.17 -33.59
N ALA A 118 12.33 2.50 -32.33
CA ALA A 118 13.31 3.02 -31.38
C ALA A 118 14.25 1.90 -30.89
N LEU A 119 13.70 0.76 -30.48
CA LEU A 119 14.42 -0.40 -29.93
C LEU A 119 15.27 -1.11 -30.99
N ALA A 120 14.82 -1.16 -32.25
CA ALA A 120 15.58 -1.77 -33.34
C ALA A 120 16.92 -1.06 -33.64
N ARG A 121 17.17 0.11 -33.05
CA ARG A 121 18.49 0.77 -33.09
C ARG A 121 19.52 0.10 -32.18
N TRP A 122 19.06 -0.63 -31.16
CA TRP A 122 19.89 -1.17 -30.08
C TRP A 122 19.78 -2.69 -29.94
N LEU A 123 18.68 -3.28 -30.39
CA LEU A 123 18.38 -4.71 -30.24
C LEU A 123 18.13 -5.40 -31.59
N PRO A 124 18.38 -6.73 -31.69
CA PRO A 124 17.98 -7.52 -32.84
C PRO A 124 16.47 -7.41 -33.11
N ALA A 125 16.09 -7.36 -34.39
CA ALA A 125 14.71 -7.19 -34.84
C ALA A 125 13.65 -8.09 -34.16
N PRO A 126 13.87 -9.41 -33.96
CA PRO A 126 12.86 -10.25 -33.31
C PRO A 126 12.67 -9.92 -31.83
N VAL A 127 13.76 -9.63 -31.11
CA VAL A 127 13.73 -9.29 -29.68
C VAL A 127 13.09 -7.91 -29.47
N ALA A 128 13.46 -6.94 -30.31
CA ALA A 128 12.87 -5.60 -30.30
C ALA A 128 11.36 -5.65 -30.55
N GLY A 129 10.89 -6.51 -31.46
CA GLY A 129 9.47 -6.71 -31.74
C GLY A 129 8.71 -7.19 -30.50
N THR A 130 9.16 -8.29 -29.88
CA THR A 130 8.47 -8.89 -28.72
C THR A 130 8.41 -7.93 -27.53
N ILE A 131 9.53 -7.25 -27.22
CA ILE A 131 9.58 -6.26 -26.13
C ILE A 131 8.68 -5.06 -26.45
N ALA A 132 8.68 -4.57 -27.70
CA ALA A 132 7.83 -3.47 -28.12
C ALA A 132 6.33 -3.80 -27.97
N THR A 133 5.92 -5.00 -28.38
CA THR A 133 4.54 -5.45 -28.25
C THR A 133 4.14 -5.54 -26.77
N ALA A 134 4.97 -6.17 -25.93
CA ALA A 134 4.68 -6.36 -24.51
C ALA A 134 4.59 -5.02 -23.75
N LEU A 135 5.54 -4.11 -23.98
CA LEU A 135 5.51 -2.76 -23.41
C LEU A 135 4.33 -1.95 -23.92
N ALA A 136 4.06 -1.96 -25.23
CA ALA A 136 2.97 -1.18 -25.81
C ALA A 136 1.61 -1.59 -25.22
N VAL A 137 1.33 -2.90 -25.14
CA VAL A 137 0.08 -3.40 -24.55
C VAL A 137 -0.02 -3.00 -23.07
N THR A 138 1.05 -3.20 -22.30
CA THR A 138 1.06 -2.93 -20.85
C THR A 138 0.88 -1.44 -20.54
N VAL A 139 1.63 -0.57 -21.23
CA VAL A 139 1.56 0.88 -21.05
C VAL A 139 0.21 1.42 -21.50
N CYS A 140 -0.33 0.98 -22.64
CA CYS A 140 -1.63 1.45 -23.12
C CYS A 140 -2.76 1.05 -22.16
N ALA A 141 -2.72 -0.17 -21.62
CA ALA A 141 -3.68 -0.61 -20.62
C ALA A 141 -3.57 0.22 -19.33
N GLN A 142 -2.34 0.42 -18.83
CA GLN A 142 -2.08 1.17 -17.60
C GLN A 142 -2.57 2.62 -17.73
N VAL A 143 -2.17 3.32 -18.80
CA VAL A 143 -2.57 4.71 -19.04
C VAL A 143 -4.09 4.86 -19.15
N ALA A 144 -4.77 3.89 -19.79
CA ALA A 144 -6.22 3.93 -19.91
C ALA A 144 -6.94 3.65 -18.58
N CYS A 145 -6.39 2.78 -17.72
CA CYS A 145 -6.99 2.42 -16.44
C CYS A 145 -6.66 3.40 -15.31
N GLN A 146 -5.58 4.16 -15.44
CA GLN A 146 -5.02 4.95 -14.36
C GLN A 146 -6.00 5.92 -13.69
N PRO A 147 -6.84 6.71 -14.41
CA PRO A 147 -7.80 7.60 -13.76
C PRO A 147 -8.81 6.86 -12.88
N LEU A 148 -9.22 5.66 -13.31
CA LEU A 148 -10.13 4.81 -12.55
C LEU A 148 -9.44 4.20 -11.33
N LEU A 149 -8.20 3.70 -11.51
CA LEU A 149 -7.42 3.13 -10.41
C LEU A 149 -7.18 4.15 -9.30
N VAL A 150 -6.80 5.39 -9.65
CA VAL A 150 -6.62 6.47 -8.66
C VAL A 150 -7.90 6.73 -7.86
N GLY A 151 -9.06 6.75 -8.51
CA GLY A 151 -10.34 6.94 -7.83
C GLY A 151 -10.77 5.76 -6.94
N LEU A 152 -10.27 4.56 -7.21
CA LEU A 152 -10.62 3.34 -6.47
C LEU A 152 -9.66 3.05 -5.30
N SER A 153 -8.35 3.25 -5.50
CA SER A 153 -7.32 2.87 -4.54
C SER A 153 -6.68 4.04 -3.80
N GLY A 154 -7.04 5.29 -4.13
CA GLY A 154 -6.48 6.48 -3.48
C GLY A 154 -4.98 6.66 -3.66
N GLY A 155 -4.36 5.94 -4.61
CA GLY A 155 -2.91 5.87 -4.73
C GLY A 155 -2.43 5.31 -6.07
N VAL A 156 -1.14 5.46 -6.32
CA VAL A 156 -0.45 4.99 -7.52
C VAL A 156 0.76 4.12 -7.17
N SER A 157 1.00 3.10 -8.00
CA SER A 157 2.18 2.25 -7.88
C SER A 157 3.14 2.50 -9.05
N PRO A 158 4.38 2.95 -8.82
CA PRO A 158 5.38 3.12 -9.87
C PRO A 158 5.79 1.79 -10.51
N TYR A 159 5.65 0.69 -9.76
CA TYR A 159 6.07 -0.63 -10.19
C TYR A 159 5.01 -1.40 -10.97
N ALA A 160 3.82 -0.82 -11.21
CA ALA A 160 2.73 -1.49 -11.92
C ALA A 160 3.12 -1.95 -13.33
N VAL A 161 3.82 -1.11 -14.11
CA VAL A 161 4.28 -1.47 -15.46
C VAL A 161 5.34 -2.59 -15.44
N PRO A 162 6.46 -2.46 -14.71
CA PRO A 162 7.46 -3.52 -14.66
C PRO A 162 6.94 -4.82 -14.04
N ALA A 163 6.11 -4.75 -12.99
CA ALA A 163 5.49 -5.94 -12.39
C ALA A 163 4.62 -6.71 -13.40
N ASN A 164 3.75 -5.98 -14.13
CA ASN A 164 2.90 -6.60 -15.15
C ASN A 164 3.71 -7.15 -16.32
N LEU A 165 4.82 -6.50 -16.71
CA LEU A 165 5.69 -6.97 -17.79
C LEU A 165 6.40 -8.27 -17.42
N LEU A 166 6.83 -8.42 -16.16
CA LEU A 166 7.46 -9.64 -15.64
C LEU A 166 6.44 -10.76 -15.40
N ALA A 167 5.22 -10.42 -14.98
CA ALA A 167 4.17 -11.40 -14.73
C ALA A 167 3.50 -11.92 -16.01
N ALA A 168 3.38 -11.10 -17.05
CA ALA A 168 2.64 -11.43 -18.27
C ALA A 168 3.08 -12.73 -18.97
N PRO A 169 4.38 -13.07 -19.09
CA PRO A 169 4.83 -14.33 -19.69
C PRO A 169 4.43 -15.58 -18.88
N LEU A 170 4.22 -15.44 -17.57
CA LEU A 170 3.85 -16.55 -16.68
C LEU A 170 2.36 -16.88 -16.77
N VAL A 171 1.51 -15.90 -17.09
CA VAL A 171 0.04 -16.08 -17.14
C VAL A 171 -0.39 -17.19 -18.10
N PRO A 172 0.07 -17.27 -19.37
CA PRO A 172 -0.30 -18.38 -20.26
C PRO A 172 0.10 -19.75 -19.75
N LEU A 173 1.22 -19.85 -19.01
CA LEU A 173 1.71 -21.09 -18.40
C LEU A 173 0.84 -21.56 -17.23
N ILE A 174 -0.04 -20.69 -16.73
CA ILE A 174 -1.00 -21.01 -15.68
C ILE A 174 -2.37 -21.25 -16.29
N THR A 175 -2.87 -20.30 -17.09
CA THR A 175 -4.25 -20.30 -17.57
C THR A 175 -4.57 -21.49 -18.46
N VAL A 176 -3.71 -21.81 -19.45
CA VAL A 176 -3.98 -22.89 -20.41
C VAL A 176 -3.91 -24.27 -19.75
N PRO A 177 -2.79 -24.68 -19.11
CA PRO A 177 -2.73 -25.97 -18.45
C PRO A 177 -3.61 -26.04 -17.21
N GLY A 178 -3.86 -24.92 -16.50
CA GLY A 178 -4.79 -24.87 -15.36
C GLY A 178 -6.23 -25.11 -15.76
N THR A 179 -6.67 -24.56 -16.89
CA THR A 179 -8.01 -24.87 -17.43
C THR A 179 -8.10 -26.35 -17.82
N ALA A 180 -7.06 -26.92 -18.44
CA ALA A 180 -7.02 -28.33 -18.77
C ALA A 180 -7.03 -29.23 -17.51
N ALA A 181 -6.23 -28.88 -16.49
CA ALA A 181 -6.19 -29.59 -15.21
C ALA A 181 -7.53 -29.54 -14.48
N ALA A 182 -8.24 -28.41 -14.53
CA ALA A 182 -9.58 -28.26 -13.96
C ALA A 182 -10.60 -29.20 -14.61
N LEU A 183 -10.54 -29.38 -15.94
CA LEU A 183 -11.39 -30.36 -16.64
C LEU A 183 -11.04 -31.80 -16.28
N LEU A 184 -9.78 -32.07 -15.96
CA LEU A 184 -9.29 -33.39 -15.56
C LEU A 184 -9.49 -33.69 -14.07
N ALA A 185 -9.84 -32.69 -13.25
CA ALA A 185 -9.94 -32.82 -11.80
C ALA A 185 -10.97 -33.87 -11.37
N VAL A 186 -12.09 -33.96 -12.07
CA VAL A 186 -13.14 -34.98 -11.81
C VAL A 186 -12.78 -36.36 -12.36
N PRO A 187 -12.43 -36.52 -13.66
CA PRO A 187 -12.17 -37.85 -14.22
C PRO A 187 -10.82 -38.45 -13.80
N LEU A 188 -9.80 -37.63 -13.57
CA LEU A 188 -8.41 -38.05 -13.31
C LEU A 188 -7.75 -37.17 -12.22
N PRO A 189 -8.19 -37.28 -10.95
CA PRO A 189 -7.75 -36.39 -9.88
C PRO A 189 -6.24 -36.42 -9.62
N ALA A 190 -5.60 -37.60 -9.72
CA ALA A 190 -4.15 -37.72 -9.53
C ALA A 190 -3.35 -36.97 -10.61
N LEU A 191 -3.81 -37.03 -11.87
CA LEU A 191 -3.17 -36.33 -12.98
C LEU A 191 -3.38 -34.82 -12.88
N ALA A 192 -4.59 -34.39 -12.48
CA ALA A 192 -4.88 -32.99 -12.19
C ALA A 192 -4.00 -32.46 -11.04
N GLY A 193 -3.85 -33.23 -9.96
CA GLY A 193 -2.96 -32.88 -8.84
C GLY A 193 -1.51 -32.68 -9.26
N ALA A 194 -0.96 -33.59 -10.07
CA ALA A 194 0.39 -33.44 -10.63
C ALA A 194 0.51 -32.20 -11.53
N ALA A 195 -0.50 -31.95 -12.37
CA ALA A 195 -0.55 -30.76 -13.21
C ALA A 195 -0.59 -29.47 -12.38
N TYR A 196 -1.40 -29.41 -11.31
CA TYR A 196 -1.47 -28.27 -10.41
C TYR A 196 -0.13 -28.00 -9.69
N TRP A 197 0.60 -29.05 -9.32
CA TRP A 197 1.93 -28.88 -8.72
C TRP A 197 2.91 -28.21 -9.69
N VAL A 198 2.90 -28.61 -10.97
CA VAL A 198 3.73 -27.99 -12.01
C VAL A 198 3.30 -26.54 -12.27
N ILE A 199 2.00 -26.27 -12.32
CA ILE A 199 1.42 -24.92 -12.50
C ILE A 199 1.69 -24.02 -11.28
N GLY A 200 1.89 -24.61 -10.10
CA GLY A 200 2.23 -23.90 -8.88
C GLY A 200 3.51 -23.07 -8.99
N TRP A 201 4.51 -23.53 -9.76
CA TRP A 201 5.77 -22.80 -9.95
C TRP A 201 5.60 -21.42 -10.64
N PRO A 202 5.00 -21.31 -11.84
CA PRO A 202 4.75 -20.01 -12.44
C PRO A 202 3.78 -19.15 -11.62
N ALA A 203 2.80 -19.76 -10.92
CA ALA A 203 1.91 -19.03 -10.02
C ALA A 203 2.66 -18.42 -8.83
N ALA A 204 3.57 -19.19 -8.21
CA ALA A 204 4.47 -18.72 -7.18
C ALA A 204 5.40 -17.62 -7.70
N GLY A 205 5.84 -17.71 -8.96
CA GLY A 205 6.60 -16.64 -9.62
C GLY A 205 5.83 -15.31 -9.69
N ILE A 206 4.54 -15.33 -10.05
CA ILE A 206 3.69 -14.13 -10.01
C ILE A 206 3.55 -13.62 -8.56
N GLY A 207 3.33 -14.52 -7.59
CA GLY A 207 3.28 -14.17 -6.17
C GLY A 207 4.56 -13.50 -5.67
N TRP A 208 5.72 -14.06 -6.04
CA TRP A 208 7.03 -13.50 -5.72
C TRP A 208 7.19 -12.09 -6.31
N ILE A 209 6.88 -11.89 -7.60
CA ILE A 209 6.92 -10.56 -8.23
C ILE A 209 6.04 -9.57 -7.46
N ALA A 210 4.81 -9.96 -7.10
CA ALA A 210 3.90 -9.10 -6.34
C ALA A 210 4.47 -8.73 -4.96
N THR A 211 4.96 -9.72 -4.20
CA THR A 211 5.53 -9.48 -2.85
C THR A 211 6.82 -8.66 -2.87
N VAL A 212 7.69 -8.86 -3.87
CA VAL A 212 8.91 -8.08 -4.02
C VAL A 212 8.56 -6.64 -4.38
N THR A 213 7.70 -6.45 -5.38
CA THR A 213 7.32 -5.10 -5.83
C THR A 213 6.52 -4.33 -4.80
N SER A 214 5.77 -5.01 -3.90
CA SER A 214 5.07 -4.36 -2.79
C SER A 214 6.00 -3.91 -1.66
N ARG A 215 7.21 -4.49 -1.56
CA ARG A 215 8.22 -4.13 -0.55
C ARG A 215 9.21 -3.07 -1.03
N LEU A 216 9.20 -2.74 -2.32
CA LEU A 216 10.07 -1.70 -2.86
C LEU A 216 9.69 -0.32 -2.30
N PRO A 217 10.66 0.59 -2.09
CA PRO A 217 10.40 1.90 -1.53
C PRO A 217 9.42 2.69 -2.41
N GLY A 218 8.34 3.18 -1.81
CA GLY A 218 7.29 3.89 -2.55
C GLY A 218 6.41 2.99 -3.43
N ALA A 219 6.29 1.69 -3.12
CA ALA A 219 5.45 0.76 -3.87
C ALA A 219 3.98 1.17 -3.98
N ALA A 220 3.47 1.82 -2.94
CA ALA A 220 2.18 2.50 -2.95
C ALA A 220 2.42 3.96 -2.52
N ARG A 221 2.15 4.90 -3.42
CA ARG A 221 2.19 6.33 -3.12
C ARG A 221 0.77 6.86 -3.03
N PRO A 222 0.39 7.55 -1.94
CA PRO A 222 -0.92 8.17 -1.84
C PRO A 222 -1.08 9.22 -2.95
N TRP A 223 -2.26 9.28 -3.53
CA TRP A 223 -2.61 10.34 -4.47
C TRP A 223 -3.00 11.59 -3.67
N PRO A 224 -2.59 12.80 -4.07
CA PRO A 224 -2.98 14.02 -3.36
C PRO A 224 -4.50 14.15 -3.27
N GLU A 225 -5.00 14.58 -2.12
CA GLU A 225 -6.43 14.80 -1.92
C GLU A 225 -6.89 16.19 -2.39
N GLY A 226 -8.22 16.40 -2.43
CA GLY A 226 -8.82 17.69 -2.73
C GLY A 226 -8.64 18.17 -4.18
N ALA A 227 -8.66 19.49 -4.36
CA ALA A 227 -8.64 20.13 -5.68
C ALA A 227 -7.35 19.82 -6.48
N VAL A 228 -6.22 19.66 -5.79
CA VAL A 228 -4.93 19.31 -6.42
C VAL A 228 -4.99 17.90 -7.00
N GLY A 229 -5.50 16.93 -6.23
CA GLY A 229 -5.73 15.57 -6.70
C GLY A 229 -6.62 15.50 -7.93
N ALA A 230 -7.75 16.22 -7.91
CA ALA A 230 -8.68 16.28 -9.02
C ALA A 230 -8.04 16.91 -10.27
N ALA A 231 -7.28 18.00 -10.11
CA ALA A 231 -6.57 18.65 -11.22
C ALA A 231 -5.52 17.72 -11.84
N LEU A 232 -4.80 16.95 -11.02
CA LEU A 232 -3.86 15.93 -11.51
C LEU A 232 -4.57 14.83 -12.29
N VAL A 233 -5.73 14.34 -11.85
CA VAL A 233 -6.50 13.34 -12.61
C VAL A 233 -6.89 13.89 -13.99
N VAL A 234 -7.42 15.11 -14.05
CA VAL A 234 -7.76 15.78 -15.31
C VAL A 234 -6.52 15.92 -16.21
N LEU A 235 -5.38 16.32 -15.66
CA LEU A 235 -4.11 16.41 -16.38
C LEU A 235 -3.72 15.07 -17.02
N HIS A 236 -3.83 13.96 -16.27
CA HIS A 236 -3.49 12.61 -16.77
C HIS A 236 -4.44 12.14 -17.86
N VAL A 237 -5.74 12.43 -17.75
CA VAL A 237 -6.73 12.14 -18.79
C VAL A 237 -6.42 12.93 -20.07
N LEU A 238 -6.15 14.24 -19.95
CA LEU A 238 -5.80 15.08 -21.09
C LEU A 238 -4.48 14.65 -21.74
N ALA A 239 -3.49 14.25 -20.96
CA ALA A 239 -2.23 13.70 -21.46
C ALA A 239 -2.44 12.38 -22.21
N ALA A 240 -3.26 11.46 -21.69
CA ALA A 240 -3.61 10.20 -22.36
C ALA A 240 -4.29 10.44 -23.72
N LEU A 241 -5.27 11.35 -23.76
CA LEU A 241 -5.95 11.74 -25.00
C LEU A 241 -5.00 12.41 -26.00
N SER A 242 -4.09 13.26 -25.51
CA SER A 242 -3.05 13.91 -26.31
C SER A 242 -2.08 12.90 -26.92
N LEU A 243 -1.63 11.92 -26.12
CA LEU A 243 -0.78 10.83 -26.57
C LEU A 243 -1.46 10.01 -27.66
N LEU A 244 -2.72 9.62 -27.46
CA LEU A 244 -3.51 8.91 -28.47
C LEU A 244 -3.64 9.72 -29.76
N TRP A 245 -3.93 11.01 -29.67
CA TRP A 245 -4.03 11.89 -30.84
C TRP A 245 -2.70 11.97 -31.61
N LEU A 246 -1.57 12.09 -30.92
CA LEU A 246 -0.24 12.11 -31.52
C LEU A 246 0.07 10.78 -32.23
N LEU A 247 -0.22 9.64 -31.60
CA LEU A 247 -0.03 8.31 -32.17
C LEU A 247 -0.85 8.10 -33.44
N LEU A 248 -2.14 8.45 -33.42
CA LEU A 248 -3.03 8.34 -34.58
C LEU A 248 -2.64 9.31 -35.71
N ARG A 249 -2.21 10.53 -35.37
CA ARG A 249 -1.68 11.51 -36.35
C ARG A 249 -0.43 10.97 -37.02
N TRP A 250 0.50 10.44 -36.24
CA TRP A 250 1.74 9.87 -36.73
C TRP A 250 1.48 8.72 -37.71
N GLU A 251 0.57 7.80 -37.35
CA GLU A 251 0.15 6.70 -38.22
C GLU A 251 -0.41 7.20 -39.56
N ARG A 252 -1.28 8.24 -39.54
CA ARG A 252 -1.83 8.86 -40.76
C ARG A 252 -0.77 9.55 -41.65
N THR A 253 0.31 10.05 -41.05
CA THR A 253 1.36 10.77 -41.78
C THR A 253 2.48 9.88 -42.32
N ARG A 254 2.54 8.60 -41.91
CA ARG A 254 3.53 7.68 -42.44
C ARG A 254 3.23 7.39 -43.92
N PRO A 255 4.22 7.57 -44.83
CA PRO A 255 4.02 7.20 -46.22
C PRO A 255 3.81 5.69 -46.29
N ALA A 256 2.67 5.26 -46.85
CA ALA A 256 2.44 3.85 -47.14
C ALA A 256 3.62 3.33 -47.98
N ARG A 257 4.18 2.16 -47.61
CA ARG A 257 5.16 1.43 -48.44
C ARG A 257 4.46 0.89 -49.69
N VAL A 258 4.08 1.78 -50.59
CA VAL A 258 3.65 1.43 -51.94
C VAL A 258 4.93 1.29 -52.76
N ARG A 259 5.13 0.12 -53.37
CA ARG A 259 6.14 -0.10 -54.42
C ARG A 259 5.87 0.94 -55.52
N ARG A 260 6.61 2.04 -55.52
CA ARG A 260 6.39 3.14 -56.48
C ARG A 260 6.87 2.69 -57.86
N LEU A 261 5.95 2.64 -58.82
CA LEU A 261 6.30 2.83 -60.22
C LEU A 261 6.80 4.28 -60.40
N PRO A 262 7.80 4.53 -61.25
CA PRO A 262 8.36 5.87 -61.44
C PRO A 262 7.32 6.72 -62.16
N VAL A 263 6.68 7.62 -61.42
CA VAL A 263 5.90 8.71 -62.00
C VAL A 263 6.39 9.99 -61.34
N ASP A 264 7.01 10.85 -62.15
CA ASP A 264 7.39 12.20 -61.78
C ASP A 264 6.15 12.97 -61.36
N ARG A 265 6.05 13.24 -60.06
CA ARG A 265 5.09 14.20 -59.53
C ARG A 265 5.84 15.29 -58.79
N ALA A 266 5.79 16.48 -59.39
CA ALA A 266 6.26 17.74 -58.84
C ALA A 266 5.94 17.85 -57.34
N ARG A 267 7.00 18.08 -56.54
CA ARG A 267 6.94 18.30 -55.09
C ARG A 267 6.18 19.60 -54.79
N ARG A 268 4.85 19.52 -54.66
CA ARG A 268 4.09 20.58 -54.00
C ARG A 268 4.35 20.48 -52.50
N ARG A 269 5.15 21.41 -51.96
CA ARG A 269 5.29 21.60 -50.50
C ARG A 269 3.92 21.96 -49.94
N PRO A 270 3.37 21.21 -48.97
CA PRO A 270 2.12 21.61 -48.33
C PRO A 270 2.33 22.92 -47.56
N PRO A 271 1.31 23.81 -47.52
CA PRO A 271 1.43 25.08 -46.79
C PRO A 271 1.67 24.81 -45.31
N GLY A 272 2.67 25.49 -44.73
CA GLY A 272 2.95 25.43 -43.30
C GLY A 272 1.75 25.97 -42.52
N ARG A 273 1.05 25.10 -41.78
CA ARG A 273 -0.05 25.50 -40.90
C ARG A 273 0.51 25.80 -39.51
N PRO A 274 0.79 27.06 -39.13
CA PRO A 274 1.35 27.40 -37.83
C PRO A 274 0.46 26.90 -36.67
N ALA A 275 -0.86 26.86 -36.85
CA ALA A 275 -1.81 26.30 -35.90
C ALA A 275 -1.50 24.83 -35.51
N LEU A 276 -0.98 24.03 -36.45
CA LEU A 276 -0.63 22.63 -36.16
C LEU A 276 0.58 22.54 -35.21
N ARG A 277 1.55 23.44 -35.34
CA ARG A 277 2.73 23.48 -34.46
C ARG A 277 2.34 23.76 -33.01
N TRP A 278 1.42 24.69 -32.79
CA TRP A 278 0.89 24.99 -31.46
C TRP A 278 0.12 23.83 -30.85
N THR A 279 -0.66 23.08 -31.64
CA THR A 279 -1.34 21.87 -31.13
C THR A 279 -0.37 20.76 -30.74
N PHE A 280 0.73 20.57 -31.48
CA PHE A 280 1.78 19.61 -31.10
C PHE A 280 2.49 20.05 -29.82
N ALA A 281 2.82 21.34 -29.71
CA ALA A 281 3.44 21.88 -28.49
C ALA A 281 2.54 21.66 -27.28
N ALA A 282 1.25 22.02 -27.36
CA ALA A 282 0.29 21.81 -26.27
C ALA A 282 0.13 20.34 -25.88
N ALA A 283 0.04 19.43 -26.85
CA ALA A 283 -0.04 17.99 -26.60
C ALA A 283 1.20 17.46 -25.85
N TRP A 284 2.40 17.87 -26.28
CA TRP A 284 3.64 17.51 -25.60
C TRP A 284 3.76 18.14 -24.22
N THR A 285 3.32 19.39 -24.03
CA THR A 285 3.30 20.04 -22.72
C THR A 285 2.44 19.27 -21.73
N LEU A 286 1.24 18.83 -22.13
CA LEU A 286 0.36 18.01 -21.28
C LEU A 286 1.02 16.67 -20.91
N ILE A 287 1.64 15.99 -21.88
CA ILE A 287 2.33 14.72 -21.65
C ILE A 287 3.52 14.92 -20.71
N CYS A 288 4.37 15.91 -20.95
CA CYS A 288 5.52 16.21 -20.10
C CYS A 288 5.10 16.63 -18.69
N ALA A 289 4.02 17.41 -18.55
CA ALA A 289 3.47 17.78 -17.25
C ALA A 289 2.93 16.56 -16.49
N ALA A 290 2.20 15.65 -17.15
CA ALA A 290 1.73 14.42 -16.54
C ALA A 290 2.89 13.52 -16.11
N VAL A 291 3.87 13.27 -17.00
CA VAL A 291 5.07 12.49 -16.68
C VAL A 291 5.88 13.13 -15.55
N GLY A 292 6.04 14.45 -15.57
CA GLY A 292 6.71 15.20 -14.51
C GLY A 292 5.99 15.09 -13.16
N SER A 293 4.66 15.17 -13.15
CA SER A 293 3.86 14.98 -11.94
C SER A 293 3.91 13.55 -11.41
N GLN A 294 3.92 12.53 -12.29
CA GLN A 294 4.16 11.13 -11.89
C GLN A 294 5.54 10.97 -11.28
N LEU A 295 6.58 11.51 -11.93
CA LEU A 295 7.94 11.42 -11.43
C LEU A 295 8.07 12.14 -10.08
N ALA A 296 7.46 13.31 -9.90
CA ALA A 296 7.42 14.00 -8.63
C ALA A 296 6.75 13.16 -7.53
N LEU A 297 5.57 12.58 -7.79
CA LEU A 297 4.89 11.71 -6.82
C LEU A 297 5.69 10.45 -6.44
N VAL A 298 6.51 9.94 -7.35
CA VAL A 298 7.32 8.73 -7.14
C VAL A 298 8.65 9.05 -6.45
N VAL A 299 9.31 10.13 -6.86
CA VAL A 299 10.66 10.54 -6.41
C VAL A 299 10.62 11.40 -5.15
N SER A 300 9.54 12.14 -4.90
CA SER A 300 9.39 12.87 -3.65
C SER A 300 9.45 11.89 -2.48
N PRO A 301 10.31 12.12 -1.47
CA PRO A 301 10.23 11.37 -0.23
C PRO A 301 8.81 11.54 0.33
N PRO A 302 8.28 10.56 1.08
CA PRO A 302 6.93 10.66 1.63
C PRO A 302 6.75 11.82 2.62
N ALA A 303 7.79 12.64 2.85
CA ALA A 303 7.81 13.83 3.68
C ALA A 303 6.90 14.95 3.15
N GLY A 304 5.61 14.78 3.38
CA GLY A 304 4.72 15.92 3.55
C GLY A 304 5.14 16.72 4.79
N PRO A 305 4.95 18.04 4.82
CA PRO A 305 5.15 18.83 6.04
C PRO A 305 4.22 18.29 7.13
N VAL A 306 4.70 18.25 8.39
CA VAL A 306 3.85 17.96 9.54
C VAL A 306 2.67 18.95 9.53
N PRO A 307 1.41 18.50 9.44
CA PRO A 307 0.25 19.37 9.45
C PRO A 307 0.27 20.28 10.68
N ALA A 308 -0.05 21.57 10.52
CA ALA A 308 0.01 22.51 11.64
C ALA A 308 -0.94 22.19 12.80
N ASP A 309 -1.96 21.37 12.52
CA ASP A 309 -3.01 20.90 13.42
C ASP A 309 -2.74 19.51 14.03
N TRP A 310 -1.53 18.96 13.86
CA TRP A 310 -1.18 17.68 14.48
C TRP A 310 -1.36 17.73 16.01
N SER A 311 -1.76 16.60 16.58
CA SER A 311 -2.08 16.47 18.01
C SER A 311 -1.47 15.22 18.67
N LEU A 312 -1.27 14.16 17.90
CA LEU A 312 -0.54 12.95 18.31
C LEU A 312 0.45 12.57 17.20
N ALA A 313 1.61 12.05 17.56
CA ALA A 313 2.54 11.41 16.64
C ALA A 313 2.93 10.02 17.16
N ALA A 314 2.96 9.04 16.25
CA ALA A 314 3.63 7.77 16.45
C ALA A 314 4.95 7.83 15.66
N CYS A 315 6.07 7.92 16.37
CA CYS A 315 7.40 8.07 15.77
C CYS A 315 7.94 6.71 15.32
N ASP A 316 8.49 6.63 14.10
CA ASP A 316 9.28 5.47 13.68
C ASP A 316 10.68 5.54 14.31
N VAL A 317 10.83 4.87 15.45
CA VAL A 317 12.09 4.76 16.22
C VAL A 317 12.75 3.39 16.03
N GLY A 318 12.37 2.63 15.00
CA GLY A 318 12.78 1.25 14.81
C GLY A 318 11.91 0.27 15.59
N GLN A 319 12.50 -0.82 16.09
CA GLN A 319 11.79 -1.77 16.95
C GLN A 319 11.66 -1.18 18.36
N GLY A 320 10.55 -0.50 18.60
CA GLY A 320 10.25 0.10 19.90
C GLY A 320 9.08 1.06 19.86
N ASP A 321 8.90 1.77 20.96
CA ASP A 321 7.79 2.69 21.19
C ASP A 321 8.26 4.13 21.35
N MET A 322 7.58 5.05 20.67
CA MET A 322 7.63 6.47 20.98
C MET A 322 6.37 7.16 20.47
N LEU A 323 5.53 7.63 21.39
CA LEU A 323 4.36 8.45 21.09
C LEU A 323 4.53 9.87 21.64
N VAL A 324 4.09 10.86 20.88
CA VAL A 324 4.21 12.28 21.24
C VAL A 324 2.82 12.92 21.21
N LEU A 325 2.34 13.39 22.35
CA LEU A 325 1.06 14.09 22.49
C LEU A 325 1.34 15.58 22.60
N ARG A 326 0.78 16.37 21.68
CA ARG A 326 1.03 17.81 21.64
C ARG A 326 0.40 18.50 22.84
N SER A 327 1.21 19.20 23.64
CA SER A 327 0.75 19.98 24.79
C SER A 327 0.87 21.51 24.57
N GLY A 328 1.45 21.93 23.45
CA GLY A 328 1.58 23.35 23.10
C GLY A 328 2.12 23.58 21.70
N ARG A 329 2.53 24.84 21.42
CA ARG A 329 3.10 25.19 20.10
C ARG A 329 4.39 24.44 19.79
N ARG A 330 5.23 24.26 20.80
CA ARG A 330 6.56 23.61 20.74
C ARG A 330 6.78 22.65 21.93
N ALA A 331 5.68 22.29 22.61
CA ALA A 331 5.69 21.47 23.82
C ALA A 331 4.88 20.19 23.62
N ALA A 332 5.31 19.10 24.27
CA ALA A 332 4.62 17.82 24.22
C ALA A 332 4.76 16.98 25.51
N VAL A 333 3.84 16.04 25.67
CA VAL A 333 4.01 14.84 26.49
C VAL A 333 4.61 13.75 25.61
N VAL A 334 5.68 13.11 26.06
CA VAL A 334 6.36 12.03 25.34
C VAL A 334 6.19 10.74 26.13
N VAL A 335 5.78 9.67 25.44
CA VAL A 335 5.56 8.35 26.02
C VAL A 335 6.47 7.37 25.29
N ASP A 336 7.42 6.84 26.05
CA ASP A 336 8.57 6.08 25.56
C ASP A 336 9.43 6.85 24.56
N THR A 337 10.59 6.27 24.24
CA THR A 337 11.65 6.94 23.50
C THR A 337 12.29 6.07 22.42
N GLY A 338 11.98 4.78 22.38
CA GLY A 338 12.60 3.85 21.46
C GLY A 338 14.05 3.49 21.83
N PRO A 339 14.66 2.58 21.05
CA PRO A 339 16.04 2.14 21.26
C PRO A 339 17.10 3.09 20.70
N GLU A 340 16.74 3.95 19.73
CA GLU A 340 17.69 4.73 18.92
C GLU A 340 17.66 6.24 19.23
N PRO A 341 18.69 6.80 19.89
CA PRO A 341 18.78 8.22 20.26
C PRO A 341 18.57 9.21 19.12
N ALA A 342 19.15 8.92 17.96
CA ALA A 342 19.07 9.81 16.79
C ALA A 342 17.65 9.84 16.21
N ALA A 343 16.96 8.70 16.19
CA ALA A 343 15.60 8.60 15.68
C ALA A 343 14.62 9.37 16.57
N ALA A 344 14.76 9.23 17.90
CA ALA A 344 13.93 9.92 18.88
C ALA A 344 14.07 11.45 18.78
N THR A 345 15.31 11.95 18.78
CA THR A 345 15.58 13.39 18.72
C THR A 345 15.21 14.00 17.36
N ASP A 346 15.40 13.26 16.27
CA ASP A 346 14.96 13.67 14.93
C ASP A 346 13.43 13.76 14.83
N CYS A 347 12.69 12.81 15.41
CA CYS A 347 11.23 12.88 15.44
C CYS A 347 10.74 14.14 16.17
N LEU A 348 11.27 14.43 17.37
CA LEU A 348 10.91 15.63 18.14
C LEU A 348 11.26 16.92 17.40
N GLY A 349 12.46 16.98 16.81
CA GLY A 349 12.90 18.12 16.00
C GLY A 349 11.98 18.35 14.78
N HIS A 350 11.54 17.28 14.13
CA HIS A 350 10.64 17.35 12.99
C HIS A 350 9.23 17.82 13.37
N LEU A 351 8.73 17.40 14.54
CA LEU A 351 7.47 17.87 15.11
C LEU A 351 7.55 19.32 15.64
N GLY A 352 8.75 19.89 15.73
CA GLY A 352 9.00 21.22 16.26
C GLY A 352 8.87 21.29 17.79
N VAL A 353 9.08 20.16 18.47
CA VAL A 353 9.05 20.06 19.94
C VAL A 353 10.45 20.40 20.48
N ASP A 354 10.51 21.38 21.38
CA ASP A 354 11.72 21.74 22.11
C ASP A 354 11.59 21.59 23.63
N THR A 355 10.36 21.43 24.12
CA THR A 355 10.07 21.28 25.55
C THR A 355 9.24 20.03 25.76
N VAL A 356 9.74 19.09 26.55
CA VAL A 356 8.93 17.96 27.03
C VAL A 356 8.34 18.35 28.39
N GLU A 357 7.01 18.39 28.50
CA GLU A 357 6.37 18.71 29.79
C GLU A 357 6.28 17.50 30.69
N LEU A 358 6.08 16.32 30.11
CA LEU A 358 6.09 15.05 30.79
C LEU A 358 6.74 14.01 29.88
N LEU A 359 7.75 13.32 30.39
CA LEU A 359 8.30 12.11 29.79
C LEU A 359 7.80 10.90 30.60
N VAL A 360 7.09 9.99 29.95
CA VAL A 360 6.62 8.73 30.55
C VAL A 360 7.44 7.60 29.97
N LEU A 361 8.08 6.80 30.81
CA LEU A 361 8.73 5.55 30.43
C LEU A 361 7.84 4.40 30.93
N SER A 362 7.20 3.68 30.01
CA SER A 362 6.25 2.63 30.36
C SER A 362 6.90 1.55 31.19
N HIS A 363 8.07 1.09 30.76
CA HIS A 363 8.98 0.21 31.47
C HIS A 363 10.41 0.41 30.93
N LEU A 364 11.38 -0.37 31.41
CA LEU A 364 12.80 -0.05 31.24
C LEU A 364 13.54 -0.86 30.18
N HIS A 365 12.82 -1.64 29.37
CA HIS A 365 13.43 -2.26 28.22
C HIS A 365 13.97 -1.20 27.24
N ARG A 366 15.03 -1.59 26.53
CA ARG A 366 15.78 -0.67 25.68
C ARG A 366 14.92 -0.07 24.57
N ASP A 367 13.99 -0.81 24.03
CA ASP A 367 13.02 -0.41 23.01
C ASP A 367 11.95 0.58 23.50
N HIS A 368 11.92 0.88 24.81
CA HIS A 368 11.07 1.90 25.41
C HIS A 368 11.89 3.05 26.01
N ALA A 369 12.90 2.73 26.83
CA ALA A 369 13.67 3.72 27.58
C ALA A 369 15.08 3.99 27.01
N GLY A 370 15.49 3.33 25.93
CA GLY A 370 16.86 3.37 25.42
C GLY A 370 17.36 4.75 25.00
N ALA A 371 16.47 5.60 24.46
CA ALA A 371 16.79 6.96 24.05
C ALA A 371 16.43 8.03 25.11
N ALA A 372 16.04 7.64 26.33
CA ALA A 372 15.62 8.57 27.38
C ALA A 372 16.67 9.65 27.69
N GLY A 373 17.95 9.27 27.77
CA GLY A 373 19.04 10.23 27.98
C GLY A 373 19.14 11.29 26.87
N ALA A 374 18.89 10.92 25.62
CA ALA A 374 18.91 11.84 24.49
C ALA A 374 17.71 12.79 24.48
N VAL A 375 16.53 12.30 24.84
CA VAL A 375 15.32 13.13 25.01
C VAL A 375 15.52 14.13 26.16
N VAL A 376 16.13 13.70 27.27
CA VAL A 376 16.49 14.59 28.39
C VAL A 376 17.46 15.67 27.94
N GLY A 377 18.49 15.30 27.17
CA GLY A 377 19.48 16.23 26.65
C GLY A 377 18.92 17.23 25.62
N CYS A 378 18.01 16.80 24.74
CA CYS A 378 17.47 17.67 23.68
C CYS A 378 16.43 18.67 24.18
N CYS A 379 15.59 18.23 25.12
CA CYS A 379 14.26 18.80 25.28
C CYS A 379 13.83 18.98 26.75
N ALA A 380 14.77 18.75 27.69
CA ALA A 380 14.69 19.04 29.12
C ALA A 380 13.30 18.79 29.75
N PRO A 381 12.89 17.53 29.93
CA PRO A 381 11.61 17.16 30.53
C PRO A 381 11.40 17.85 31.89
N ARG A 382 10.23 18.46 32.11
CA ARG A 382 9.87 19.04 33.43
C ARG A 382 9.61 17.96 34.47
N GLU A 383 9.03 16.85 34.03
CA GLU A 383 8.71 15.70 34.85
C GLU A 383 9.03 14.42 34.07
N ILE A 384 9.53 13.41 34.78
CA ILE A 384 9.84 12.09 34.21
C ILE A 384 9.22 11.02 35.11
N LEU A 385 8.25 10.30 34.58
CA LEU A 385 7.60 9.16 35.20
C LEU A 385 8.14 7.86 34.63
N TYR A 386 8.28 6.84 35.48
CA TYR A 386 8.58 5.48 35.04
C TYR A 386 7.82 4.43 35.84
N SER A 387 7.67 3.24 35.25
CA SER A 387 7.36 2.01 35.98
C SER A 387 8.42 0.95 35.71
N SER A 388 8.50 -0.07 36.57
CA SER A 388 9.45 -1.20 36.46
C SER A 388 9.10 -2.28 37.48
N ALA A 389 9.42 -3.54 37.18
CA ALA A 389 9.25 -4.63 38.12
C ALA A 389 10.27 -4.53 39.27
N GLY A 390 9.82 -4.82 40.49
CA GLY A 390 10.64 -4.82 41.69
C GLY A 390 10.65 -3.49 42.47
N PRO A 391 10.93 -3.56 43.78
CA PRO A 391 10.77 -2.43 44.70
C PRO A 391 11.94 -1.42 44.67
N GLY A 392 13.07 -1.79 44.05
CA GLY A 392 14.28 -0.97 44.02
C GLY A 392 14.30 0.03 42.87
N ARG A 393 15.15 1.07 42.99
CA ARG A 393 15.59 1.81 41.81
C ARG A 393 16.60 0.95 41.05
N PRO A 394 16.37 0.63 39.76
CA PRO A 394 17.32 -0.13 38.96
C PRO A 394 18.70 0.53 38.98
N GLY A 395 19.76 -0.27 39.19
CA GLY A 395 21.15 0.20 39.22
C GLY A 395 21.64 0.80 40.56
N GLY A 396 20.86 0.74 41.64
CA GLY A 396 21.16 1.42 42.92
C GLY A 396 21.89 0.63 44.03
N GLY A 397 22.37 -0.61 43.82
CA GLY A 397 22.99 -1.41 44.89
C GLY A 397 24.08 -2.39 44.42
N PRO A 398 25.02 -2.82 45.31
CA PRO A 398 26.19 -3.63 44.94
C PRO A 398 25.88 -5.13 44.73
N GLY A 399 24.68 -5.47 44.24
CA GLY A 399 24.22 -6.85 44.14
C GLY A 399 23.18 -7.09 43.06
N GLY A 400 23.35 -6.50 41.87
CA GLY A 400 22.55 -6.84 40.68
C GLY A 400 22.81 -8.28 40.25
N GLY A 401 22.11 -9.23 40.86
CA GLY A 401 22.06 -10.61 40.39
C GLY A 401 21.22 -10.71 39.11
N PRO A 402 21.51 -11.67 38.22
CA PRO A 402 20.72 -11.87 37.01
C PRO A 402 19.37 -12.49 37.42
N GLY A 403 18.34 -11.66 37.51
CA GLY A 403 16.96 -12.13 37.48
C GLY A 403 16.59 -12.44 36.03
N GLY A 404 17.20 -13.47 35.46
CA GLY A 404 16.75 -14.02 34.19
C GLY A 404 15.46 -14.78 34.39
N ASP A 405 14.49 -14.54 33.51
CA ASP A 405 13.21 -15.23 33.50
C ASP A 405 13.43 -16.75 33.23
N PRO A 406 12.92 -17.68 34.06
CA PRO A 406 13.10 -19.13 33.82
C PRO A 406 12.24 -19.68 32.68
N ASP A 407 11.23 -18.94 32.21
CA ASP A 407 10.25 -19.36 31.19
C ASP A 407 10.49 -18.70 29.83
N GLY A 408 11.76 -18.62 29.42
CA GLY A 408 12.17 -18.16 28.10
C GLY A 408 11.50 -18.96 26.97
N GLY A 409 10.39 -18.42 26.47
CA GLY A 409 9.92 -18.67 25.12
C GLY A 409 10.96 -18.19 24.09
N PRO A 410 10.78 -18.49 22.79
CA PRO A 410 11.81 -18.25 21.76
C PRO A 410 12.14 -16.78 21.50
N ASP A 411 11.45 -15.85 22.17
CA ASP A 411 11.55 -14.41 21.98
C ASP A 411 12.57 -13.86 23.00
N GLY A 412 13.84 -13.94 22.60
CA GLY A 412 15.02 -13.75 23.44
C GLY A 412 15.09 -12.43 24.21
N ASP A 413 15.22 -12.59 25.52
CA ASP A 413 15.61 -11.61 26.54
C ASP A 413 17.10 -11.22 26.39
N GLU A 414 17.44 -10.47 25.32
CA GLU A 414 18.77 -9.86 25.12
C GLU A 414 18.75 -8.31 25.26
N GLY A 415 17.67 -7.72 25.77
CA GLY A 415 17.51 -6.28 25.90
C GLY A 415 17.94 -5.74 27.27
N GLY A 416 19.23 -5.40 27.44
CA GLY A 416 19.70 -4.76 28.67
C GLY A 416 18.84 -3.55 29.10
N SER A 417 18.59 -3.41 30.40
CA SER A 417 17.82 -2.31 30.98
C SER A 417 18.43 -0.95 30.65
N ALA A 418 17.64 0.00 30.16
CA ALA A 418 18.12 1.35 29.89
C ALA A 418 18.47 2.11 31.18
N GLU A 419 19.46 3.01 31.11
CA GLU A 419 19.81 3.86 32.26
C GLU A 419 18.68 4.87 32.55
N LEU A 420 18.12 4.81 33.76
CA LEU A 420 17.12 5.79 34.19
C LEU A 420 17.73 7.19 34.35
N PRO A 421 17.10 8.23 33.79
CA PRO A 421 17.43 9.61 34.11
C PRO A 421 17.37 9.88 35.62
N ALA A 422 18.33 10.64 36.16
CA ALA A 422 18.44 10.93 37.60
C ALA A 422 17.17 11.59 38.18
N ALA A 423 16.50 12.44 37.39
CA ALA A 423 15.27 13.13 37.78
C ALA A 423 14.00 12.26 37.69
N ALA A 424 14.09 11.02 37.19
CA ALA A 424 12.94 10.14 37.03
C ALA A 424 12.41 9.62 38.37
N ARG A 425 11.09 9.72 38.56
CA ARG A 425 10.36 9.18 39.71
C ARG A 425 9.38 8.09 39.27
N ARG A 426 9.16 7.13 40.18
CA ARG A 426 8.21 6.04 39.93
C ARG A 426 6.79 6.59 39.94
N ALA A 427 5.96 6.15 39.00
CA ALA A 427 4.55 6.51 38.95
C ALA A 427 3.71 5.61 39.87
N GLU A 428 2.55 6.11 40.30
CA GLU A 428 1.59 5.37 41.11
C GLU A 428 0.26 5.19 40.37
N ALA A 429 -0.40 4.04 40.53
CA ALA A 429 -1.73 3.83 39.96
C ALA A 429 -2.74 4.81 40.57
N GLY A 430 -3.56 5.44 39.72
CA GLY A 430 -4.50 6.50 40.09
C GLY A 430 -3.89 7.90 40.08
N GLU A 431 -2.58 8.03 39.88
CA GLU A 431 -1.92 9.32 39.72
C GLU A 431 -2.42 10.03 38.45
N SER A 432 -2.65 11.34 38.55
CA SER A 432 -3.19 12.15 37.45
C SER A 432 -2.52 13.52 37.38
N GLY A 433 -2.45 14.08 36.18
CA GLY A 433 -1.93 15.42 35.97
C GLY A 433 -2.36 16.02 34.63
N SER A 434 -1.85 17.21 34.35
CA SER A 434 -2.16 17.95 33.12
C SER A 434 -0.90 18.59 32.55
N ALA A 435 -0.71 18.51 31.24
CA ALA A 435 0.30 19.23 30.49
C ALA A 435 -0.35 20.26 29.55
N GLY A 436 0.35 21.36 29.30
CA GLY A 436 -0.09 22.45 28.44
C GLY A 436 -0.42 23.74 29.19
N ALA A 437 -0.28 24.86 28.49
CA ALA A 437 -0.54 26.18 29.07
C ALA A 437 -2.04 26.33 29.42
N PRO A 438 -2.39 26.94 30.58
CA PRO A 438 -3.78 27.22 30.91
C PRO A 438 -4.50 28.00 29.80
N GLY A 439 -5.66 27.50 29.37
CA GLY A 439 -6.43 28.10 28.26
C GLY A 439 -5.91 27.79 26.86
N SER A 440 -4.85 26.98 26.71
CA SER A 440 -4.43 26.43 25.42
C SER A 440 -5.47 25.42 24.91
N ALA A 441 -5.68 25.41 23.59
CA ALA A 441 -6.46 24.36 22.95
C ALA A 441 -5.77 22.99 23.03
N TRP A 442 -4.45 22.96 23.20
CA TRP A 442 -3.60 21.76 23.19
C TRP A 442 -3.35 21.18 24.59
N GLY A 443 -4.34 21.15 25.48
CA GLY A 443 -4.16 20.55 26.81
C GLY A 443 -4.12 19.02 26.76
N VAL A 444 -3.25 18.39 27.55
CA VAL A 444 -3.21 16.92 27.72
C VAL A 444 -3.44 16.59 29.19
N ASP A 445 -4.63 16.07 29.50
CA ASP A 445 -4.97 15.58 30.83
C ASP A 445 -4.70 14.07 30.87
N TRP A 446 -4.01 13.56 31.89
CA TRP A 446 -3.59 12.16 31.92
C TRP A 446 -3.85 11.50 33.28
N THR A 447 -4.01 10.17 33.26
CA THR A 447 -4.22 9.34 34.44
C THR A 447 -3.49 8.01 34.26
N VAL A 448 -2.73 7.61 35.27
CA VAL A 448 -2.05 6.31 35.35
C VAL A 448 -3.08 5.26 35.78
N LEU A 449 -3.41 4.33 34.88
CA LEU A 449 -4.37 3.27 35.15
C LEU A 449 -3.72 2.08 35.89
N ALA A 450 -2.45 1.80 35.59
CA ALA A 450 -1.66 0.76 36.25
C ALA A 450 -0.17 1.09 36.17
N ALA A 451 0.55 0.70 37.22
CA ALA A 451 2.01 0.75 37.34
C ALA A 451 2.39 -0.17 38.51
N ASP A 452 2.48 -1.48 38.27
CA ASP A 452 2.60 -2.47 39.35
C ASP A 452 4.06 -2.92 39.56
N PRO A 453 4.74 -2.46 40.63
CA PRO A 453 6.09 -2.92 40.93
C PRO A 453 6.14 -4.38 41.41
N ALA A 454 5.00 -5.00 41.73
CA ALA A 454 4.91 -6.40 42.11
C ALA A 454 4.60 -7.33 40.92
N ALA A 455 4.57 -6.80 39.69
CA ALA A 455 4.40 -7.60 38.48
C ALA A 455 5.50 -8.66 38.34
N GLY A 456 5.14 -9.79 37.71
CA GLY A 456 6.05 -10.94 37.53
C GLY A 456 7.14 -10.69 36.48
N SER A 457 6.92 -9.76 35.55
CA SER A 457 7.87 -9.37 34.50
C SER A 457 7.90 -7.86 34.33
N GLU A 458 8.96 -7.36 33.69
CA GLU A 458 9.10 -5.93 33.38
C GLU A 458 8.01 -5.45 32.39
N ASN A 459 7.60 -6.31 31.45
CA ASN A 459 6.48 -6.05 30.55
C ASN A 459 5.17 -5.83 31.31
N ASP A 460 4.86 -6.69 32.28
CA ASP A 460 3.65 -6.57 33.08
C ASP A 460 3.70 -5.45 34.12
N ALA A 461 4.90 -4.92 34.40
CA ALA A 461 5.07 -3.70 35.18
C ALA A 461 4.78 -2.43 34.36
N SER A 462 4.48 -2.54 33.05
CA SER A 462 4.23 -1.41 32.16
C SER A 462 3.26 -0.40 32.75
N LEU A 463 3.64 0.88 32.70
CA LEU A 463 2.77 1.99 33.04
C LEU A 463 1.68 2.15 31.97
N GLN A 464 0.44 1.90 32.36
CA GLN A 464 -0.76 2.11 31.54
C GLN A 464 -1.25 3.56 31.70
N LEU A 465 -1.29 4.33 30.62
CA LEU A 465 -1.70 5.75 30.65
C LEU A 465 -2.97 6.00 29.82
N LEU A 466 -3.97 6.61 30.43
CA LEU A 466 -5.12 7.18 29.72
C LEU A 466 -4.92 8.69 29.63
N ALA A 467 -4.92 9.23 28.42
CA ALA A 467 -4.78 10.66 28.16
C ALA A 467 -5.99 11.22 27.41
N SER A 468 -6.51 12.37 27.83
CA SER A 468 -7.42 13.21 27.04
C SER A 468 -6.62 14.30 26.35
N VAL A 469 -6.54 14.25 25.03
CA VAL A 469 -5.80 15.21 24.20
C VAL A 469 -6.75 16.26 23.66
N GLY A 470 -6.48 17.53 23.95
CA GLY A 470 -7.17 18.69 23.41
C GLY A 470 -6.60 19.18 22.10
N THR A 471 -7.49 19.66 21.24
CA THR A 471 -7.17 20.36 20.00
C THR A 471 -8.13 21.56 19.83
N PRO A 472 -7.88 22.45 18.86
CA PRO A 472 -8.85 23.49 18.49
C PRO A 472 -10.22 22.95 18.04
N ASP A 473 -10.25 21.73 17.50
CA ASP A 473 -11.44 21.09 16.92
C ASP A 473 -12.17 20.15 17.89
N GLY A 474 -11.62 19.91 19.09
CA GLY A 474 -12.26 19.06 20.10
C GLY A 474 -11.28 18.38 21.06
N ARG A 475 -11.75 17.31 21.69
CA ARG A 475 -10.95 16.44 22.56
C ARG A 475 -11.18 14.98 22.17
N TYR A 476 -10.15 14.17 22.37
CA TYR A 476 -10.21 12.72 22.16
C TYR A 476 -9.33 12.00 23.17
N THR A 477 -9.58 10.71 23.41
CA THR A 477 -8.85 9.91 24.40
C THR A 477 -7.86 8.97 23.74
N VAL A 478 -6.69 8.83 24.37
CA VAL A 478 -5.59 7.96 23.95
C VAL A 478 -5.28 7.00 25.09
N LEU A 479 -5.35 5.69 24.83
CA LEU A 479 -4.91 4.65 25.75
C LEU A 479 -3.56 4.10 25.29
N LEU A 480 -2.57 4.22 26.17
CA LEU A 480 -1.19 3.79 25.96
C LEU A 480 -0.94 2.57 26.83
N THR A 481 -0.67 1.42 26.20
CA THR A 481 -0.69 0.15 26.92
C THR A 481 0.68 -0.45 27.27
N GLY A 482 1.78 0.26 27.00
CA GLY A 482 3.14 -0.28 27.09
C GLY A 482 3.23 -1.67 26.45
N ASP A 483 3.93 -2.58 27.12
CA ASP A 483 4.12 -3.97 26.69
C ASP A 483 3.40 -4.99 27.58
N GLN A 484 2.36 -4.53 28.28
CA GLN A 484 1.61 -5.36 29.20
C GLN A 484 0.97 -6.57 28.51
N GLU A 485 1.11 -7.75 29.11
CA GLU A 485 0.67 -8.99 28.50
C GLU A 485 -0.82 -9.27 28.74
N GLN A 486 -1.35 -10.28 28.02
CA GLN A 486 -2.77 -10.60 27.97
C GLN A 486 -3.34 -10.94 29.35
N GLU A 487 -2.62 -11.65 30.21
CA GLU A 487 -3.13 -12.07 31.52
C GLU A 487 -3.29 -10.87 32.47
N SER A 488 -2.28 -10.02 32.54
CA SER A 488 -2.30 -8.77 33.32
C SER A 488 -3.34 -7.79 32.78
N THR A 489 -3.49 -7.71 31.46
CA THR A 489 -4.53 -6.92 30.80
C THR A 489 -5.93 -7.44 31.11
N ALA A 490 -6.15 -8.76 31.09
CA ALA A 490 -7.42 -9.37 31.46
C ALA A 490 -7.77 -9.13 32.94
N ALA A 491 -6.79 -9.07 33.83
CA ALA A 491 -7.00 -8.73 35.23
C ALA A 491 -7.47 -7.28 35.43
N LEU A 492 -6.89 -6.32 34.70
CA LEU A 492 -7.32 -4.92 34.71
C LEU A 492 -8.71 -4.73 34.10
N LEU A 493 -9.03 -5.44 33.01
CA LEU A 493 -10.36 -5.46 32.41
C LEU A 493 -11.43 -5.94 33.41
N ARG A 494 -11.17 -7.03 34.13
CA ARG A 494 -12.10 -7.56 35.16
C ARG A 494 -12.34 -6.57 36.31
N ARG A 495 -11.39 -5.68 36.59
CA ARG A 495 -11.49 -4.64 37.62
C ARG A 495 -12.15 -3.35 37.11
N GLY A 496 -12.50 -3.27 35.83
CA GLY A 496 -13.07 -2.07 35.23
C GLY A 496 -12.08 -0.90 35.18
N ALA A 497 -10.78 -1.19 35.02
CA ALA A 497 -9.74 -0.16 35.00
C ALA A 497 -9.72 0.68 33.72
N TYR A 498 -10.32 0.18 32.64
CA TYR A 498 -10.36 0.84 31.33
C TYR A 498 -11.75 1.43 31.05
N PRO A 499 -11.84 2.53 30.31
CA PRO A 499 -13.12 3.05 29.82
C PRO A 499 -13.73 2.13 28.77
N ASP A 500 -15.05 2.21 28.59
CA ASP A 500 -15.79 1.41 27.61
C ASP A 500 -15.39 1.72 26.15
N ARG A 501 -14.88 2.92 25.90
CA ARG A 501 -14.42 3.37 24.58
C ARG A 501 -13.21 4.29 24.68
N VAL A 502 -12.31 4.20 23.70
CA VAL A 502 -11.24 5.17 23.47
C VAL A 502 -11.14 5.54 21.99
N ASP A 503 -10.65 6.73 21.66
CA ASP A 503 -10.45 7.11 20.26
C ASP A 503 -9.17 6.51 19.67
N VAL A 504 -8.08 6.48 20.43
CA VAL A 504 -6.79 5.92 20.02
C VAL A 504 -6.32 4.86 21.01
N LEU A 505 -5.91 3.70 20.51
CA LEU A 505 -5.25 2.64 21.28
C LEU A 505 -3.85 2.40 20.71
N LYS A 506 -2.79 2.62 21.50
CA LYS A 506 -1.49 1.98 21.22
C LYS A 506 -1.61 0.53 21.64
N VAL A 507 -1.39 -0.43 20.74
CA VAL A 507 -1.49 -1.85 21.08
C VAL A 507 -0.31 -2.33 21.90
N ALA A 508 -0.56 -3.23 22.84
CA ALA A 508 0.48 -3.74 23.71
C ALA A 508 1.59 -4.46 22.92
N HIS A 509 2.83 -4.34 23.39
CA HIS A 509 3.94 -5.20 23.01
C HIS A 509 4.20 -5.23 21.51
N HIS A 510 4.18 -4.06 20.87
CA HIS A 510 4.34 -3.89 19.42
C HIS A 510 3.36 -4.74 18.56
N GLY A 511 2.25 -5.19 19.14
CA GLY A 511 1.30 -6.10 18.54
C GLY A 511 1.70 -7.59 18.61
N ALA A 512 2.50 -7.98 19.60
CA ALA A 512 2.86 -9.37 19.88
C ALA A 512 1.63 -10.25 20.17
N ARG A 513 1.78 -11.56 19.98
CA ARG A 513 0.68 -12.51 20.23
C ARG A 513 0.27 -12.54 21.71
N ASN A 514 1.22 -12.45 22.62
CA ASN A 514 1.02 -12.45 24.07
C ASN A 514 0.46 -11.12 24.61
N GLY A 515 0.50 -10.01 23.85
CA GLY A 515 -0.23 -8.78 24.20
C GLY A 515 -1.76 -8.96 24.14
N GLY A 516 -2.23 -9.97 23.40
CA GLY A 516 -3.64 -10.35 23.34
C GLY A 516 -4.52 -9.41 22.51
N THR A 517 -5.80 -9.79 22.37
CA THR A 517 -6.78 -9.03 21.57
C THR A 517 -8.00 -8.57 22.37
N GLU A 518 -8.11 -8.96 23.64
CA GLU A 518 -9.27 -8.66 24.48
C GLU A 518 -9.45 -7.16 24.70
N ILE A 519 -8.35 -6.44 24.92
CA ILE A 519 -8.38 -4.99 25.12
C ILE A 519 -8.95 -4.26 23.91
N ILE A 520 -8.61 -4.70 22.68
CA ILE A 520 -9.11 -4.10 21.43
C ILE A 520 -10.64 -4.18 21.36
N ARG A 521 -11.20 -5.32 21.78
CA ARG A 521 -12.66 -5.53 21.82
C ARG A 521 -13.32 -4.74 22.95
N ALA A 522 -12.63 -4.60 24.08
CA ALA A 522 -13.18 -3.96 25.26
C ALA A 522 -13.28 -2.44 25.11
N VAL A 523 -12.31 -1.80 24.47
CA VAL A 523 -12.25 -0.32 24.34
C VAL A 523 -12.64 0.20 22.96
N GLU A 524 -12.96 -0.69 22.01
CA GLU A 524 -13.46 -0.39 20.66
C GLU A 524 -12.86 0.88 20.01
N PRO A 525 -11.53 0.89 19.72
CA PRO A 525 -10.84 2.10 19.32
C PRO A 525 -11.20 2.57 17.91
N ALA A 526 -11.22 3.88 17.66
CA ALA A 526 -11.37 4.41 16.30
C ALA A 526 -10.06 4.27 15.50
N VAL A 527 -8.92 4.45 16.15
CA VAL A 527 -7.57 4.29 15.58
C VAL A 527 -6.73 3.37 16.46
N GLY A 528 -6.14 2.33 15.85
CA GLY A 528 -5.17 1.45 16.49
C GLY A 528 -3.76 1.76 16.01
N VAL A 529 -2.86 2.11 16.93
CA VAL A 529 -1.45 2.39 16.64
C VAL A 529 -0.59 1.20 17.03
N VAL A 530 0.15 0.67 16.06
CA VAL A 530 1.14 -0.40 16.22
C VAL A 530 2.52 0.22 16.00
N SER A 531 3.21 0.56 17.09
CA SER A 531 4.60 1.00 17.03
C SER A 531 5.49 -0.25 16.99
N VAL A 532 6.19 -0.43 15.87
CA VAL A 532 6.95 -1.63 15.52
C VAL A 532 7.96 -1.32 14.40
N GLY A 533 9.11 -1.98 14.41
CA GLY A 533 10.18 -1.77 13.44
C GLY A 533 9.97 -2.54 12.14
N ARG A 534 10.40 -1.95 11.00
CA ARG A 534 10.34 -2.61 9.67
C ARG A 534 11.11 -3.91 9.59
N ASP A 535 12.29 -3.95 10.21
CA ASP A 535 13.22 -5.07 10.15
C ASP A 535 13.20 -5.90 11.45
N ASN A 536 12.08 -5.90 12.19
CA ASN A 536 11.98 -6.66 13.43
C ASN A 536 12.00 -8.17 13.18
N GLY A 537 12.80 -8.90 13.97
CA GLY A 537 12.95 -10.36 13.88
C GLY A 537 11.94 -11.14 14.73
N TYR A 538 11.18 -10.46 15.59
CA TYR A 538 10.30 -11.07 16.61
C TYR A 538 8.97 -11.58 16.05
N GLY A 539 8.68 -11.32 14.76
CA GLY A 539 7.39 -11.68 14.17
C GLY A 539 6.25 -10.74 14.59
N HIS A 540 6.59 -9.53 15.05
CA HIS A 540 5.64 -8.49 15.38
C HIS A 540 5.32 -7.63 14.13
N PRO A 541 4.09 -7.09 14.01
CA PRO A 541 2.93 -7.46 14.79
C PRO A 541 2.38 -8.83 14.35
N HIS A 542 1.85 -9.60 15.29
CA HIS A 542 1.27 -10.89 14.99
C HIS A 542 -0.01 -10.74 14.12
N PRO A 543 -0.21 -11.56 13.07
CA PRO A 543 -1.34 -11.40 12.14
C PRO A 543 -2.72 -11.39 12.80
N SER A 544 -2.91 -12.12 13.90
CA SER A 544 -4.20 -12.13 14.62
C SER A 544 -4.53 -10.79 15.27
N VAL A 545 -3.52 -10.07 15.77
CA VAL A 545 -3.70 -8.75 16.41
C VAL A 545 -4.08 -7.73 15.36
N VAL A 546 -3.35 -7.71 14.23
CA VAL A 546 -3.66 -6.81 13.10
C VAL A 546 -5.04 -7.10 12.52
N GLN A 547 -5.40 -8.37 12.37
CA GLN A 547 -6.72 -8.75 11.85
C GLN A 547 -7.85 -8.34 12.80
N GLU A 548 -7.66 -8.47 14.11
CA GLU A 548 -8.64 -8.01 15.09
C GLU A 548 -8.77 -6.49 15.06
N LEU A 549 -7.64 -5.75 15.12
CA LEU A 549 -7.64 -4.29 15.00
C LEU A 549 -8.39 -3.82 13.75
N ALA A 550 -8.13 -4.42 12.59
CA ALA A 550 -8.75 -4.02 11.32
C ALA A 550 -10.27 -4.22 11.28
N ARG A 551 -10.85 -4.98 12.22
CA ARG A 551 -12.31 -5.12 12.35
C ARG A 551 -12.95 -3.97 13.12
N HIS A 552 -12.19 -3.28 13.97
CA HIS A 552 -12.69 -2.28 14.90
C HIS A 552 -12.17 -0.87 14.63
N ALA A 553 -10.98 -0.74 14.04
CA ALA A 553 -10.23 0.50 13.98
C ALA A 553 -9.50 0.72 12.65
N THR A 554 -9.19 1.97 12.35
CA THR A 554 -8.16 2.32 11.35
C THR A 554 -6.78 1.95 11.91
N VAL A 555 -6.02 1.14 11.19
CA VAL A 555 -4.73 0.63 11.67
C VAL A 555 -3.56 1.48 11.16
N VAL A 556 -2.79 2.04 12.09
CA VAL A 556 -1.55 2.79 11.83
C VAL A 556 -0.38 1.93 12.29
N ARG A 557 0.59 1.64 11.41
CA ARG A 557 1.78 0.87 11.77
C ARG A 557 3.06 1.56 11.34
N THR A 558 4.00 1.78 12.25
CA THR A 558 5.24 2.52 11.95
C THR A 558 6.16 1.77 10.98
N ASP A 559 6.12 0.43 10.95
CA ASP A 559 6.91 -0.38 9.99
C ASP A 559 6.53 -0.13 8.52
N LEU A 560 5.23 0.03 8.26
CA LEU A 560 4.67 0.29 6.93
C LEU A 560 4.58 1.78 6.60
N HIS A 561 4.26 2.59 7.61
CA HIS A 561 3.85 3.99 7.43
C HIS A 561 4.93 5.00 7.82
N GLY A 562 5.99 4.56 8.51
CA GLY A 562 6.96 5.44 9.14
C GLY A 562 6.32 6.28 10.24
N THR A 563 6.95 7.41 10.57
CA THR A 563 6.36 8.39 11.49
C THR A 563 5.02 8.88 10.95
N THR A 564 3.98 8.71 11.75
CA THR A 564 2.60 9.08 11.40
C THR A 564 2.05 10.03 12.44
N VAL A 565 1.41 11.11 11.99
CA VAL A 565 0.75 12.08 12.87
C VAL A 565 -0.76 12.04 12.72
N LEU A 566 -1.49 12.28 13.80
CA LEU A 566 -2.94 12.37 13.82
C LEU A 566 -3.37 13.82 14.05
N SER A 567 -4.30 14.28 13.21
CA SER A 567 -5.03 15.54 13.39
C SER A 567 -6.51 15.23 13.62
N LEU A 568 -7.14 15.87 14.60
CA LEU A 568 -8.59 15.82 14.77
C LEU A 568 -9.23 16.85 13.83
N ARG A 569 -10.06 16.42 12.88
CA ARG A 569 -10.75 17.29 11.92
C ARG A 569 -12.21 16.90 11.83
N ALA A 570 -13.11 17.86 12.08
CA ALA A 570 -14.55 17.62 12.04
C ALA A 570 -15.02 16.41 12.88
N GLY A 571 -14.34 16.14 14.01
CA GLY A 571 -14.65 15.01 14.88
C GLY A 571 -14.01 13.66 14.46
N GLU A 572 -13.26 13.62 13.38
CA GLU A 572 -12.56 12.41 12.92
C GLU A 572 -11.04 12.54 13.07
N LEU A 573 -10.38 11.45 13.48
CA LEU A 573 -8.93 11.38 13.54
C LEU A 573 -8.36 11.02 12.17
N VAL A 574 -7.59 11.94 11.59
CA VAL A 574 -7.01 11.80 10.25
C VAL A 574 -5.51 11.49 10.37
N PRO A 575 -5.08 10.25 10.05
CA PRO A 575 -3.67 9.91 10.01
C PRO A 575 -3.00 10.52 8.77
N THR A 576 -1.85 11.17 8.98
CA THR A 576 -1.00 11.72 7.92
C THR A 576 0.41 11.15 8.05
N LEU A 577 0.91 10.59 6.96
CA LEU A 577 2.29 10.10 6.88
C LEU A 577 3.24 11.30 6.76
N THR A 578 4.21 11.41 7.67
CA THR A 578 5.30 12.40 7.55
C THR A 578 6.47 11.86 6.74
N GLY A 579 6.39 10.60 6.31
CA GLY A 579 7.33 9.96 5.41
C GLY A 579 8.78 9.92 5.84
N ARG A 580 9.03 10.10 7.15
CA ARG A 580 10.30 9.76 7.76
C ARG A 580 10.25 8.34 8.26
N SER A 581 11.31 7.61 7.97
CA SER A 581 11.57 6.32 8.59
C SER A 581 12.91 6.34 9.30
N VAL A 582 13.08 5.49 10.32
CA VAL A 582 14.39 5.29 10.96
C VAL A 582 15.48 4.94 9.95
N ALA A 583 15.11 4.29 8.83
CA ALA A 583 15.99 3.95 7.73
C ALA A 583 16.56 5.17 6.97
N ASP A 584 15.97 6.35 7.11
CA ASP A 584 16.42 7.59 6.47
C ASP A 584 17.39 8.40 7.35
N VAL A 585 17.59 8.00 8.62
CA VAL A 585 18.53 8.63 9.54
C VAL A 585 19.93 8.06 9.27
N PRO A 586 20.94 8.89 8.94
CA PRO A 586 22.30 8.39 8.74
C PRO A 586 22.79 7.69 10.01
N ALA A 587 23.30 6.46 9.88
CA ALA A 587 24.00 5.81 10.98
C ALA A 587 25.12 6.73 11.49
N PRO A 588 25.32 6.85 12.82
CA PRO A 588 26.44 7.63 13.34
C PRO A 588 27.74 7.10 12.75
N ILE A 589 28.55 8.01 12.20
CA ILE A 589 29.91 7.68 11.74
C ILE A 589 30.69 7.33 13.02
N GLY A 590 30.94 6.04 13.22
CA GLY A 590 31.68 5.51 14.37
C GLY A 590 33.13 5.96 14.43
#